data_AF-A0A3R7VSH3-F1
#
_entry.id   AF-A0A3R7VSH3-F1
#
_cell.length_a   1.000
_cell.length_b   1.000
_cell.length_c   1.000
_cell.angle_alpha   90.00
_cell.angle_beta   90.00
_cell.angle_gamma   90.00
#
_symmetry.space_group_name_H-M   'P 1'
#
loop_
_entity.id
_entity.type
_entity.pdbx_description
1 polymer ?
#
loop_
_entity_poly.entity_id
_entity_poly.type
_entity_poly.pdbx_seq_one_letter_code
_entity_poly.pdbx_strand_id
1 'polypeptide(L)'
;MKTSTLSQRIMDVPSKWSDHVSELSAPQQELLFGTSLSRRFSRLPLWLSHPGNIGAFYGLLISLALILPYTLKFDSFNEALSNWIFFSALFMAACLLLGFASLILVSFTKRMPIAPPRIILYPMPFIGLGLLGLDFADLLEISSSISMFILLLPGPAYVHLSWAPRWRLLCMLDEGVNPFEGVKALEEVEDNSAAEMAGDDTELLEVVDAFESE
;
A
#
# COMPACT_ATOMS: atom_id res chain seq x y z
N MET A 1 -38.16 -22.92 2.07
CA MET A 1 -36.72 -23.24 1.94
C MET A 1 -36.21 -22.61 0.64
N LYS A 2 -35.85 -21.31 0.67
CA LYS A 2 -35.50 -20.51 -0.51
C LYS A 2 -34.69 -19.28 -0.09
N THR A 3 -33.49 -19.52 0.44
CA THR A 3 -32.61 -18.47 0.99
C THR A 3 -31.13 -18.72 0.67
N SER A 4 -30.85 -19.40 -0.46
CA SER A 4 -29.48 -19.79 -0.83
C SER A 4 -29.00 -19.26 -2.19
N THR A 5 -29.67 -18.26 -2.76
CA THR A 5 -29.28 -17.69 -4.07
C THR A 5 -28.92 -16.21 -4.03
N LEU A 6 -29.17 -15.50 -2.92
CA LEU A 6 -28.80 -14.09 -2.77
C LEU A 6 -27.36 -13.90 -2.25
N SER A 7 -26.83 -14.85 -1.47
CA SER A 7 -25.46 -14.74 -0.92
C SER A 7 -24.36 -14.99 -1.94
N GLN A 8 -24.68 -15.56 -3.10
CA GLN A 8 -23.71 -15.91 -4.14
C GLN A 8 -23.57 -14.81 -5.20
N ARG A 9 -24.46 -13.81 -5.20
CA ARG A 9 -24.49 -12.72 -6.20
C ARG A 9 -23.63 -11.51 -5.84
N ILE A 10 -23.03 -11.50 -4.66
CA ILE A 10 -22.20 -10.38 -4.16
C ILE A 10 -20.71 -10.64 -4.42
N MET A 11 -20.30 -11.88 -4.72
CA MET A 11 -18.87 -12.24 -4.83
C MET A 11 -18.28 -12.24 -6.25
N ASP A 12 -19.08 -12.09 -7.30
CA ASP A 12 -18.57 -12.01 -8.68
C ASP A 12 -19.34 -10.94 -9.47
N VAL A 13 -19.15 -9.67 -9.10
CA VAL A 13 -19.27 -8.62 -10.12
C VAL A 13 -17.85 -8.41 -10.61
N PRO A 14 -17.45 -8.98 -11.76
CA PRO A 14 -16.29 -8.47 -12.47
C PRO A 14 -16.61 -7.00 -12.69
N SER A 15 -15.94 -6.15 -11.94
CA SER A 15 -16.00 -4.72 -12.09
C SER A 15 -15.60 -4.41 -13.52
N LYS A 16 -16.43 -3.69 -14.27
CA LYS A 16 -16.32 -3.50 -15.73
C LYS A 16 -14.90 -3.18 -16.22
N TRP A 17 -14.10 -2.51 -15.38
CA TRP A 17 -12.69 -2.26 -15.68
C TRP A 17 -11.84 -3.52 -15.92
N SER A 18 -12.15 -4.69 -15.34
CA SER A 18 -11.36 -5.91 -15.55
C SER A 18 -11.36 -6.39 -17.00
N ASP A 19 -12.46 -6.15 -17.71
CA ASP A 19 -12.59 -6.51 -19.12
C ASP A 19 -11.77 -5.54 -19.99
N HIS A 20 -11.77 -4.24 -19.65
CA HIS A 20 -10.97 -3.21 -20.33
C HIS A 20 -9.46 -3.30 -20.05
N VAL A 21 -9.04 -3.90 -18.93
CA VAL A 21 -7.61 -4.17 -18.68
C VAL A 21 -7.02 -5.11 -19.74
N SER A 22 -7.82 -6.06 -20.22
CA SER A 22 -7.35 -7.02 -21.23
C SER A 22 -7.02 -6.37 -22.58
N GLU A 23 -7.48 -5.13 -22.80
CA GLU A 23 -7.22 -4.32 -23.99
C GLU A 23 -5.92 -3.48 -23.86
N LEU A 24 -5.33 -3.37 -22.66
CA LEU A 24 -4.10 -2.63 -22.40
C LEU A 24 -2.85 -3.47 -22.73
N SER A 25 -1.77 -2.82 -23.19
CA SER A 25 -0.49 -3.50 -23.44
C SER A 25 0.18 -3.97 -22.13
N ALA A 26 1.04 -4.99 -22.20
CA ALA A 26 1.75 -5.54 -21.05
C ALA A 26 2.42 -4.47 -20.13
N PRO A 27 3.17 -3.46 -20.64
CA PRO A 27 3.76 -2.43 -19.79
C PRO A 27 2.72 -1.51 -19.12
N GLN A 28 1.57 -1.27 -19.75
CA GLN A 28 0.48 -0.49 -19.17
C GLN A 28 -0.21 -1.25 -18.02
N GLN A 29 -0.38 -2.57 -18.19
CA GLN A 29 -0.90 -3.44 -17.14
C GLN A 29 0.06 -3.51 -15.95
N GLU A 30 1.37 -3.60 -16.20
CA GLU A 30 2.38 -3.60 -15.15
C GLU A 30 2.40 -2.27 -14.39
N LEU A 31 2.27 -1.14 -15.07
CA LEU A 31 2.16 0.17 -14.41
C LEU A 31 0.90 0.27 -13.53
N LEU A 32 -0.24 -0.25 -14.02
CA LEU A 32 -1.54 -0.25 -13.34
C LEU A 32 -1.53 -1.15 -12.09
N PHE A 33 -1.04 -2.38 -12.20
CA PHE A 33 -1.05 -3.35 -11.11
C PHE A 33 0.19 -3.28 -10.22
N GLY A 34 1.30 -2.77 -10.73
CA GLY A 34 2.58 -2.70 -10.04
C GLY A 34 3.01 -4.02 -9.41
N THR A 35 3.71 -3.91 -8.29
CA THR A 35 4.19 -5.05 -7.50
C THR A 35 3.07 -5.82 -6.78
N SER A 36 3.42 -6.95 -6.18
CA SER A 36 2.51 -7.88 -5.48
C SER A 36 1.47 -7.24 -4.55
N LEU A 37 1.82 -6.17 -3.81
CA LEU A 37 0.91 -5.51 -2.86
C LEU A 37 -0.21 -4.72 -3.56
N SER A 38 0.15 -3.93 -4.56
CA SER A 38 -0.80 -3.21 -5.43
C SER A 38 -1.72 -4.19 -6.17
N ARG A 39 -1.18 -5.33 -6.64
CA ARG A 39 -1.95 -6.41 -7.28
C ARG A 39 -2.95 -7.09 -6.34
N ARG A 40 -2.71 -7.10 -5.03
CA ARG A 40 -3.69 -7.57 -4.04
C ARG A 40 -4.83 -6.59 -3.85
N PHE A 41 -4.54 -5.29 -3.81
CA PHE A 41 -5.57 -4.26 -3.65
C PHE A 41 -6.41 -4.05 -4.90
N SER A 42 -5.86 -4.28 -6.10
CA SER A 42 -6.63 -4.22 -7.34
C SER A 42 -7.65 -5.35 -7.47
N ARG A 43 -7.50 -6.46 -6.73
CA ARG A 43 -8.50 -7.54 -6.68
C ARG A 43 -9.69 -7.20 -5.79
N LEU A 44 -9.58 -6.17 -4.95
CA LEU A 44 -10.67 -5.73 -4.11
C LEU A 44 -11.58 -4.77 -4.89
N PRO A 45 -12.89 -4.73 -4.58
CA PRO A 45 -13.77 -3.72 -5.12
C PRO A 45 -13.21 -2.30 -4.94
N LEU A 46 -13.39 -1.43 -5.94
CA LEU A 46 -12.80 -0.08 -5.94
C LEU A 46 -13.18 0.77 -4.71
N TRP A 47 -14.38 0.57 -4.18
CA TRP A 47 -14.82 1.26 -2.95
C TRP A 47 -14.02 0.83 -1.72
N LEU A 48 -13.61 -0.45 -1.64
CA LEU A 48 -12.86 -0.98 -0.51
C LEU A 48 -11.37 -0.65 -0.64
N SER A 49 -10.86 -0.70 -1.87
CA SER A 49 -9.47 -0.35 -2.18
C SER A 49 -9.23 1.16 -2.26
N HIS A 50 -10.19 1.98 -1.82
CA HIS A 50 -10.04 3.43 -1.72
C HIS A 50 -8.76 3.81 -0.91
N PRO A 51 -7.90 4.71 -1.41
CA PRO A 51 -6.66 5.12 -0.75
C PRO A 51 -6.78 5.50 0.73
N GLY A 52 -7.87 6.16 1.12
CA GLY A 52 -8.19 6.41 2.53
C GLY A 52 -8.35 5.13 3.36
N ASN A 53 -9.03 4.10 2.83
CA ASN A 53 -9.24 2.83 3.52
C ASN A 53 -7.94 2.03 3.63
N ILE A 54 -7.13 2.02 2.57
CA ILE A 54 -5.80 1.38 2.58
C ILE A 54 -4.88 2.08 3.60
N GLY A 55 -4.93 3.41 3.68
CA GLY A 55 -4.25 4.17 4.72
C GLY A 55 -4.72 3.75 6.12
N ALA A 56 -6.03 3.74 6.36
CA ALA A 56 -6.61 3.33 7.65
C ALA A 56 -6.20 1.90 8.05
N PHE A 57 -6.19 0.97 7.10
CA PHE A 57 -5.75 -0.40 7.31
C PHE A 57 -4.29 -0.47 7.73
N TYR A 58 -3.42 0.35 7.13
CA TYR A 58 -2.03 0.44 7.59
C TYR A 58 -1.92 0.99 9.02
N GLY A 59 -2.70 2.02 9.37
CA GLY A 59 -2.76 2.54 10.74
C GLY A 59 -3.18 1.46 11.75
N LEU A 60 -4.10 0.57 11.36
CA LEU A 60 -4.49 -0.59 12.15
C LEU A 60 -3.35 -1.61 12.31
N LEU A 61 -2.55 -1.87 11.27
CA LEU A 61 -1.40 -2.78 11.37
C LEU A 61 -0.35 -2.24 12.36
N ILE A 62 -0.08 -0.93 12.35
CA ILE A 62 0.79 -0.31 13.34
C ILE A 62 0.19 -0.47 14.74
N SER A 63 -1.10 -0.24 14.90
CA SER A 63 -1.69 -0.31 16.24
C SER A 63 -1.60 -1.72 16.84
N LEU A 64 -1.72 -2.77 16.03
CA LEU A 64 -1.45 -4.13 16.50
C LEU A 64 -0.01 -4.31 17.01
N ALA A 65 0.97 -3.73 16.32
CA ALA A 65 2.36 -3.76 16.77
C ALA A 65 2.59 -2.93 18.05
N LEU A 66 1.77 -1.90 18.28
CA LEU A 66 1.84 -1.05 19.49
C LEU A 66 1.26 -1.71 20.74
N ILE A 67 0.59 -2.86 20.66
CA ILE A 67 0.05 -3.55 21.85
C ILE A 67 1.18 -3.83 22.85
N LEU A 68 2.27 -4.45 22.38
CA LEU A 68 3.39 -4.82 23.24
C LEU A 68 4.05 -3.61 23.95
N PRO A 69 4.52 -2.55 23.24
CA PRO A 69 5.15 -1.43 23.91
C PRO A 69 4.20 -0.72 24.90
N TYR A 70 2.91 -0.62 24.60
CA TYR A 70 1.95 -0.02 25.55
C TYR A 70 1.73 -0.89 26.78
N THR A 71 1.74 -2.22 26.66
CA THR A 71 1.68 -3.12 27.83
C THR A 71 2.93 -3.07 28.70
N LEU A 72 4.09 -2.70 28.14
CA LEU A 72 5.33 -2.55 28.91
C LEU A 72 5.42 -1.20 29.62
N LYS A 73 4.80 -0.15 29.05
CA LYS A 73 4.83 1.21 29.59
C LYS A 73 3.95 1.42 30.81
N PHE A 74 2.78 0.79 30.83
CA PHE A 74 1.78 1.02 31.87
C PHE A 74 1.65 -0.22 32.77
N ASP A 75 1.70 0.00 34.09
CA ASP A 75 1.55 -1.08 35.08
C ASP A 75 0.14 -1.68 35.11
N SER A 76 -0.86 -0.88 34.74
CA SER A 76 -2.27 -1.28 34.74
C SER A 76 -2.75 -1.65 33.33
N PHE A 77 -3.33 -2.85 33.20
CA PHE A 77 -3.92 -3.32 31.93
C PHE A 77 -4.99 -2.35 31.39
N ASN A 78 -5.81 -1.77 32.27
CA ASN A 78 -6.86 -0.84 31.85
C ASN A 78 -6.28 0.45 31.24
N GLU A 79 -5.17 0.94 31.78
CA GLU A 79 -4.47 2.11 31.26
C GLU A 79 -3.79 1.80 29.93
N ALA A 80 -3.11 0.65 29.83
CA ALA A 80 -2.52 0.19 28.57
C ALA A 80 -3.59 0.06 27.47
N LEU A 81 -4.72 -0.59 27.78
CA LEU A 81 -5.81 -0.81 26.83
C LEU A 81 -6.46 0.51 26.39
N SER A 82 -6.77 1.41 27.33
CA SER A 82 -7.38 2.71 27.02
C SER A 82 -6.47 3.56 26.13
N ASN A 83 -5.18 3.62 26.45
CA ASN A 83 -4.21 4.35 25.65
C ASN A 83 -4.02 3.70 24.28
N TRP A 84 -3.93 2.37 24.21
CA TRP A 84 -3.82 1.66 22.94
C TRP A 84 -5.01 1.93 22.03
N ILE A 85 -6.25 1.89 22.54
CA ILE A 85 -7.46 2.21 21.76
C ILE A 85 -7.38 3.64 21.22
N PHE A 86 -7.01 4.61 22.08
CA PHE A 86 -6.92 6.01 21.69
C PHE A 86 -5.88 6.23 20.57
N PHE A 87 -4.66 5.72 20.75
CA PHE A 87 -3.61 5.84 19.73
C PHE A 87 -3.93 5.02 18.48
N SER A 88 -4.53 3.83 18.60
CA SER A 88 -5.01 3.06 17.44
C SER A 88 -5.98 3.88 16.59
N ALA A 89 -6.98 4.51 17.23
CA ALA A 89 -7.93 5.36 16.52
C ALA A 89 -7.23 6.58 15.88
N LEU A 90 -6.28 7.20 16.57
CA LEU A 90 -5.50 8.33 16.05
C LEU A 90 -4.68 7.95 14.80
N PHE A 91 -3.95 6.83 14.85
CA PHE A 91 -3.14 6.33 13.72
C PHE A 91 -4.03 5.98 12.51
N MET A 92 -5.12 5.26 12.75
CA MET A 92 -6.08 4.93 11.70
C MET A 92 -6.67 6.19 11.07
N ALA A 93 -7.12 7.16 11.88
CA ALA A 93 -7.69 8.42 11.40
C ALA A 93 -6.66 9.26 10.63
N ALA A 94 -5.42 9.36 11.14
CA ALA A 94 -4.35 10.09 10.49
C ALA A 94 -4.01 9.49 9.12
N CYS A 95 -3.82 8.17 9.04
CA CYS A 95 -3.55 7.51 7.76
C CYS A 95 -4.74 7.59 6.79
N LEU A 96 -5.97 7.52 7.31
CA LEU A 96 -7.18 7.70 6.51
C LEU A 96 -7.21 9.08 5.86
N LEU A 97 -7.06 10.14 6.67
CA LEU A 97 -7.07 11.52 6.20
C LEU A 97 -5.93 11.79 5.21
N LEU A 98 -4.73 11.28 5.48
CA LEU A 98 -3.60 11.38 4.55
C LEU A 98 -3.84 10.63 3.24
N GLY A 99 -4.55 9.50 3.28
CA GLY A 99 -4.98 8.77 2.07
C GLY A 99 -5.97 9.56 1.22
N PHE A 100 -6.96 10.21 1.85
CA PHE A 100 -7.89 11.13 1.16
C PHE A 100 -7.16 12.37 0.61
N ALA A 101 -6.29 12.99 1.39
CA ALA A 101 -5.49 14.13 0.94
C ALA A 101 -4.60 13.75 -0.24
N SER A 102 -4.03 12.55 -0.23
CA SER A 102 -3.24 12.01 -1.34
C SER A 102 -4.04 11.91 -2.63
N LEU A 103 -5.29 11.45 -2.55
CA LEU A 103 -6.17 11.43 -3.72
C LEU A 103 -6.45 12.82 -4.26
N ILE A 104 -6.78 13.77 -3.39
CA ILE A 104 -7.03 15.16 -3.81
C ILE A 104 -5.82 15.71 -4.57
N LEU A 105 -4.62 15.55 -4.02
CA LEU A 105 -3.37 16.00 -4.65
C LEU A 105 -3.09 15.29 -5.99
N VAL A 106 -3.35 13.98 -6.06
CA VAL A 106 -3.18 13.20 -7.29
C VAL A 106 -4.19 13.60 -8.36
N SER A 107 -5.43 13.93 -7.99
CA SER A 107 -6.45 14.42 -8.92
C SER A 107 -6.06 15.75 -9.56
N PHE A 108 -5.39 16.64 -8.81
CA PHE A 108 -4.87 17.89 -9.35
C PHE A 108 -3.60 17.69 -10.19
N THR A 109 -2.64 16.90 -9.71
CA THR A 109 -1.34 16.72 -10.38
C THR A 109 -1.40 15.77 -11.57
N LYS A 110 -2.39 14.87 -11.62
CA LYS A 110 -2.55 13.81 -12.62
C LYS A 110 -1.30 12.93 -12.81
N ARG A 111 -0.43 12.87 -11.80
CA ARG A 111 0.83 12.12 -11.87
C ARG A 111 0.60 10.63 -12.09
N MET A 112 1.60 9.98 -12.69
CA MET A 112 1.66 8.53 -12.81
C MET A 112 2.16 7.89 -11.50
N PRO A 113 1.87 6.60 -11.26
CA PRO A 113 2.32 5.90 -10.06
C PRO A 113 3.85 5.79 -10.02
N ILE A 114 4.44 6.04 -8.85
CA ILE A 114 5.89 5.94 -8.63
C ILE A 114 6.16 4.78 -7.65
N ALA A 115 7.22 4.03 -7.88
CA ALA A 115 7.66 2.99 -6.95
C ALA A 115 8.13 3.63 -5.63
N PRO A 116 7.61 3.20 -4.47
CA PRO A 116 8.04 3.75 -3.19
C PRO A 116 9.50 3.31 -2.91
N PRO A 117 10.35 4.16 -2.29
CA PRO A 117 11.72 3.79 -1.96
C PRO A 117 11.76 2.78 -0.79
N ARG A 118 11.62 1.50 -1.13
CA ARG A 118 11.42 0.40 -0.16
C ARG A 118 12.58 0.27 0.82
N ILE A 119 13.81 0.51 0.37
CA ILE A 119 15.01 0.42 1.22
C ILE A 119 14.96 1.38 2.41
N ILE A 120 14.20 2.48 2.29
CA ILE A 120 13.99 3.46 3.36
C ILE A 120 12.67 3.17 4.09
N LEU A 121 11.57 2.91 3.36
CA LEU A 121 10.25 2.77 3.96
C LEU A 121 10.07 1.49 4.79
N TYR A 122 10.66 0.37 4.37
CA TYR A 122 10.44 -0.93 5.02
C TYR A 122 11.09 -1.06 6.40
N PRO A 123 12.30 -0.53 6.66
CA PRO A 123 12.87 -0.58 8.00
C PRO A 123 12.22 0.41 8.98
N MET A 124 11.57 1.47 8.50
CA MET A 124 11.01 2.53 9.35
C MET A 124 10.08 2.05 10.47
N PRO A 125 9.10 1.13 10.25
CA PRO A 125 8.26 0.67 11.34
C PRO A 125 9.05 -0.03 12.45
N PHE A 126 10.08 -0.79 12.09
CA PHE A 126 10.95 -1.47 13.06
C PHE A 126 11.82 -0.46 13.81
N ILE A 127 12.38 0.52 13.10
CA ILE A 127 13.14 1.61 13.72
C ILE A 127 12.25 2.38 14.69
N GLY A 128 11.05 2.78 14.26
CA GLY A 128 10.12 3.51 15.09
C GLY A 128 9.63 2.72 16.31
N LEU A 129 9.39 1.41 16.17
CA LEU A 129 9.06 0.53 17.30
C LEU A 129 10.24 0.39 18.25
N GLY A 130 11.46 0.22 17.74
CA GLY A 130 12.68 0.12 18.54
C GLY A 130 12.94 1.40 19.33
N LEU A 131 12.85 2.56 18.69
CA LEU A 131 13.00 3.86 19.34
C LEU A 131 11.92 4.08 20.42
N LEU A 132 10.66 3.71 20.13
CA LEU A 132 9.57 3.80 21.10
C LEU A 132 9.79 2.84 22.29
N GLY A 133 10.28 1.64 22.04
CA GLY A 133 10.59 0.66 23.09
C GLY A 133 11.77 1.09 23.97
N LEU A 134 12.81 1.67 23.39
CA LEU A 134 13.95 2.22 24.14
C LEU A 134 13.54 3.40 25.03
N ASP A 135 12.68 4.28 24.52
CA ASP A 135 12.06 5.38 25.28
C ASP A 135 11.25 4.83 26.46
N PHE A 136 10.41 3.82 26.23
CA PHE A 136 9.57 3.24 27.28
C PHE A 136 10.35 2.43 28.32
N ALA A 137 11.54 1.95 27.96
CA ALA A 137 12.44 1.24 28.87
C ALA A 137 13.39 2.18 29.64
N ASP A 138 13.23 3.51 29.50
CA ASP A 138 14.12 4.53 30.06
C ASP A 138 15.61 4.34 29.65
N LEU A 139 15.86 3.71 28.50
CA LEU A 139 17.22 3.44 28.00
C LEU A 139 17.76 4.59 27.14
N LEU A 140 16.88 5.33 26.47
CA LEU A 140 17.23 6.46 25.62
C LEU A 140 16.06 7.45 25.60
N GLU A 141 16.28 8.69 26.02
CA GLU A 141 15.26 9.75 25.95
C GLU A 141 15.02 10.17 24.51
N ILE A 142 13.93 9.69 23.90
CA ILE A 142 13.53 10.03 22.54
C ILE A 142 12.15 10.63 22.60
N SER A 143 11.93 11.77 21.92
CA SER A 143 10.58 12.32 21.82
C SER A 143 9.65 11.28 21.19
N SER A 144 8.63 10.82 21.93
CA SER A 144 7.71 9.79 21.45
C SER A 144 7.02 10.21 20.14
N SER A 145 6.87 11.52 19.89
CA SER A 145 6.37 12.07 18.62
C SER A 145 7.24 11.70 17.42
N ILE A 146 8.57 11.65 17.56
CA ILE A 146 9.50 11.28 16.49
C ILE A 146 9.33 9.79 16.18
N SER A 147 9.31 8.94 17.21
CA SER A 147 9.11 7.50 17.05
C SER A 147 7.76 7.19 16.39
N MET A 148 6.69 7.88 16.82
CA MET A 148 5.36 7.78 16.22
C MET A 148 5.32 8.27 14.77
N PHE A 149 6.03 9.34 14.43
CA PHE A 149 6.11 9.84 13.07
C PHE A 149 6.82 8.83 12.15
N ILE A 150 7.94 8.27 12.59
CA ILE A 150 8.69 7.24 11.86
C ILE A 150 7.83 5.99 11.65
N LEU A 151 7.04 5.59 12.65
CA LEU A 151 6.07 4.50 12.53
C LEU A 151 5.01 4.77 11.47
N LEU A 152 4.42 5.98 11.53
CA LEU A 152 3.29 6.37 10.69
C LEU A 152 3.68 6.49 9.22
N LEU A 153 4.86 7.07 8.92
CA LEU A 153 5.25 7.56 7.58
C LEU A 153 5.11 6.55 6.42
N PRO A 154 5.53 5.27 6.55
CA PRO A 154 5.57 4.36 5.40
C PRO A 154 4.20 4.11 4.76
N GLY A 155 3.12 4.09 5.54
CA GLY A 155 1.76 3.88 5.02
C GLY A 155 1.28 5.01 4.14
N PRO A 156 1.14 6.24 4.65
CA PRO A 156 0.81 7.41 3.87
C PRO A 156 1.75 7.62 2.69
N ALA A 157 3.06 7.40 2.85
CA ALA A 157 4.01 7.51 1.76
C ALA A 157 3.76 6.49 0.65
N TYR A 158 3.51 5.22 0.99
CA TYR A 158 3.09 4.19 0.03
C TYR A 158 1.78 4.60 -0.67
N VAL A 159 0.76 5.01 0.09
CA VAL A 159 -0.53 5.39 -0.46
C VAL A 159 -0.39 6.57 -1.40
N HIS A 160 0.38 7.59 -1.02
CA HIS A 160 0.59 8.78 -1.81
C HIS A 160 1.32 8.48 -3.12
N LEU A 161 2.52 7.88 -3.03
CA LEU A 161 3.40 7.70 -4.19
C LEU A 161 2.89 6.61 -5.15
N SER A 162 2.36 5.53 -4.59
CA SER A 162 2.10 4.30 -5.32
C SER A 162 0.61 4.09 -5.57
N TRP A 163 -0.21 4.09 -4.52
CA TRP A 163 -1.57 3.56 -4.62
C TRP A 163 -2.62 4.57 -5.11
N ALA A 164 -2.60 5.81 -4.62
CA ALA A 164 -3.55 6.84 -5.02
C ALA A 164 -3.55 7.13 -6.53
N PRO A 165 -2.38 7.21 -7.22
CA PRO A 165 -2.34 7.30 -8.68
C PRO A 165 -2.96 6.08 -9.37
N ARG A 166 -2.65 4.86 -8.91
CA ARG A 166 -3.19 3.62 -9.50
C ARG A 166 -4.69 3.52 -9.36
N TRP A 167 -5.21 3.83 -8.17
CA TRP A 167 -6.64 3.83 -7.90
C TRP A 167 -7.38 4.81 -8.82
N ARG A 168 -6.83 6.01 -9.06
CA ARG A 168 -7.39 6.97 -10.03
C ARG A 168 -7.46 6.37 -11.44
N LEU A 169 -6.40 5.72 -11.91
CA LEU A 169 -6.37 5.08 -13.24
C LEU A 169 -7.41 3.96 -13.34
N LEU A 170 -7.56 3.15 -12.28
CA LEU A 170 -8.58 2.10 -12.21
C LEU A 170 -10.00 2.68 -12.26
N CYS A 171 -10.27 3.81 -11.60
CA CYS A 171 -11.57 4.49 -11.69
C CYS A 171 -11.85 5.02 -13.11
N MET A 172 -10.84 5.60 -13.79
CA MET A 172 -11.00 6.02 -15.20
C MET A 172 -11.35 4.84 -16.10
N LEU A 173 -10.70 3.70 -15.88
CA LEU A 173 -10.96 2.48 -16.63
C LEU A 173 -12.36 1.90 -16.35
N ASP A 174 -12.85 2.01 -15.12
CA ASP A 174 -14.22 1.61 -14.73
C ASP A 174 -15.29 2.51 -15.38
N GLU A 175 -14.94 3.77 -15.64
CA GLU A 175 -15.75 4.72 -16.39
C GLU A 175 -15.64 4.54 -17.92
N GLY A 176 -14.80 3.61 -18.40
CA GLY A 176 -14.56 3.36 -19.83
C GLY A 176 -13.67 4.40 -20.51
N VAL A 177 -12.95 5.22 -19.73
CA VAL A 177 -12.01 6.23 -20.22
C VAL A 177 -10.61 5.63 -20.22
N ASN A 178 -9.93 5.59 -21.36
CA ASN A 178 -8.56 5.10 -21.44
C ASN A 178 -7.59 6.12 -20.80
N PRO A 179 -6.96 5.82 -19.64
CA PRO A 179 -6.13 6.79 -18.94
C PRO A 179 -4.75 7.00 -19.58
N PHE A 180 -4.42 6.21 -20.62
CA PHE A 180 -3.18 6.30 -21.39
C PHE A 180 -3.37 6.97 -22.75
N GLU A 181 -4.59 7.42 -23.08
CA GLU A 181 -4.88 8.08 -24.34
C GLU A 181 -4.09 9.40 -24.46
N GLY A 182 -3.27 9.53 -25.51
CA GLY A 182 -2.40 10.70 -25.71
C GLY A 182 -1.11 10.69 -24.88
N VAL A 183 -0.88 9.71 -24.01
CA VAL A 183 0.45 9.40 -23.51
C VAL A 183 1.17 8.77 -24.69
N LYS A 184 2.05 9.53 -25.36
CA LYS A 184 2.98 8.99 -26.36
C LYS A 184 3.50 7.68 -25.81
N ALA A 185 3.35 6.64 -26.62
CA ALA A 185 3.64 5.27 -26.28
C ALA A 185 4.77 5.17 -25.24
N LEU A 186 4.53 4.46 -24.14
CA LEU A 186 5.60 3.78 -23.42
C LEU A 186 6.17 2.66 -24.32
N GLU A 187 6.41 2.96 -25.61
CA GLU A 187 7.30 2.21 -26.47
C GLU A 187 8.69 2.60 -26.00
N GLU A 188 9.47 1.57 -25.66
CA GLU A 188 10.80 1.64 -25.05
C GLU A 188 10.78 1.98 -23.55
N VAL A 189 10.04 1.21 -22.74
CA VAL A 189 10.80 0.59 -21.64
C VAL A 189 11.60 -0.50 -22.33
N GLU A 190 12.85 -0.14 -22.61
CA GLU A 190 13.92 -1.02 -23.04
C GLU A 190 13.79 -2.37 -22.33
N ASP A 191 14.14 -3.43 -23.05
CA ASP A 191 14.35 -4.80 -22.60
C ASP A 191 15.33 -4.85 -21.40
N ASN A 192 14.96 -4.27 -20.26
CA ASN A 192 15.53 -4.58 -18.97
C ASN A 192 14.89 -5.89 -18.56
N SER A 193 15.39 -6.90 -19.27
CA SER A 193 15.46 -8.31 -18.96
C SER A 193 15.31 -8.57 -17.47
N ALA A 194 14.72 -9.72 -17.14
CA ALA A 194 14.43 -10.16 -15.78
C ALA A 194 15.61 -10.04 -14.78
N ALA A 195 16.83 -9.79 -15.27
CA ALA A 195 17.99 -9.34 -14.51
C ALA A 195 17.78 -8.09 -13.62
N GLU A 196 17.06 -7.05 -14.07
CA GLU A 196 16.84 -5.86 -13.23
C GLU A 196 15.81 -6.11 -12.12
N MET A 197 14.89 -7.07 -12.34
CA MET A 197 13.87 -7.49 -11.36
C MET A 197 14.42 -8.49 -10.32
N ALA A 198 15.49 -9.22 -10.66
CA ALA A 198 16.22 -10.12 -9.77
C ALA A 198 17.18 -9.37 -8.83
N GLY A 199 17.59 -8.14 -9.15
CA GLY A 199 18.58 -7.40 -8.36
C GLY A 199 19.91 -8.19 -8.28
N ASP A 200 20.51 -8.26 -7.09
CA ASP A 200 21.75 -9.03 -6.83
C ASP A 200 21.46 -10.48 -6.38
N ASP A 201 20.21 -10.94 -6.55
CA ASP A 201 19.79 -12.29 -6.17
C ASP A 201 20.26 -13.30 -7.23
N THR A 202 21.47 -13.80 -7.00
CA THR A 202 22.21 -14.69 -7.91
C THR A 202 21.46 -15.98 -8.24
N GLU A 203 20.59 -16.47 -7.34
CA GLU A 203 19.77 -17.67 -7.61
C GLU A 203 18.65 -17.40 -8.63
N LEU A 204 18.08 -16.19 -8.65
CA LEU A 204 17.04 -15.82 -9.62
C LEU A 204 17.60 -15.51 -11.00
N LEU A 205 18.83 -14.96 -11.06
CA LEU A 205 19.54 -14.71 -12.32
C LEU A 205 19.87 -16.01 -13.06
N GLU A 206 20.30 -17.04 -12.33
CA GLU A 206 20.63 -18.35 -12.92
C GLU A 206 19.39 -19.02 -13.55
N VAL A 207 18.21 -18.82 -12.97
CA VAL A 207 16.95 -19.35 -13.52
C VAL A 207 16.55 -18.62 -14.80
N VAL A 208 16.78 -17.31 -14.90
CA VAL A 208 16.51 -16.52 -16.10
C VAL A 208 17.44 -16.93 -17.25
N ASP A 209 18.73 -17.05 -17.00
CA ASP A 209 19.72 -17.49 -17.99
C ASP A 209 19.44 -18.92 -18.51
N ALA A 210 18.92 -19.79 -17.64
CA ALA A 210 18.51 -21.13 -18.03
C ALA A 210 17.28 -21.16 -18.97
N PHE A 211 16.38 -20.17 -18.88
CA PHE A 211 15.23 -20.05 -19.77
C PHE A 211 15.56 -19.37 -21.11
N GLU A 212 16.58 -18.52 -21.17
CA GLU A 212 17.02 -17.88 -22.43
C GLU A 212 17.90 -18.80 -23.30
N SER A 213 18.35 -19.94 -22.75
CA SER A 213 19.23 -20.91 -23.43
C SER A 213 18.50 -22.15 -24.00
N GLU A 214 17.17 -22.22 -23.89
CA GLU A 214 16.29 -23.17 -24.60
C GLU A 214 15.61 -22.54 -25.83
#